data_AF-A0A7X3G3I8-F1
#
_entry.id   AF-A0A7X3G3I8-F1
#
_cell.length_a   1.000
_cell.length_b   1.000
_cell.length_c   1.000
_cell.angle_alpha   90.00
_cell.angle_beta   90.00
_cell.angle_gamma   90.00
#
_symmetry.space_group_name_H-M   'P 1'
#
loop_
_entity.id
_entity.type
_entity.pdbx_description
1 polymer ?
#
loop_
_entity_poly.entity_id
_entity_poly.type
_entity_poly.pdbx_seq_one_letter_code
_entity_poly.pdbx_strand_id
1 'polypeptide(L)'
;MNLHASLSVDARHDKVWITFKAENRGERRVWLPRALTDDPRPGGRVFDVRVHPGGAPIAYVGANAARGGAGWFELPPHSAHTHTVDITSDYAFRPGDHTYELRYAGLALADIHHPDATTALATDPVMFRYVAP
;
A
#
# COMPACT_ATOMS: atom_id res chain seq x y z
N MET A 1 3.98 -15.43 12.20
CA MET A 1 4.63 -14.49 11.25
C MET A 1 4.93 -13.22 12.01
N ASN A 2 6.18 -12.75 12.02
CA ASN A 2 6.56 -11.50 12.70
C ASN A 2 6.92 -10.45 11.64
N LEU A 3 5.88 -9.89 11.02
CA LEU A 3 5.97 -8.93 9.92
C LEU A 3 5.34 -7.62 10.38
N HIS A 4 6.11 -6.55 10.36
CA HIS A 4 5.64 -5.20 10.64
C HIS A 4 5.56 -4.42 9.34
N ALA A 5 4.46 -3.68 9.14
CA ALA A 5 4.33 -2.76 8.02
C ALA A 5 4.00 -1.37 8.53
N SER A 6 4.55 -0.35 7.89
CA SER A 6 4.24 1.05 8.17
C SER A 6 4.12 1.83 6.87
N LEU A 7 3.40 2.94 6.97
CA LEU A 7 3.20 3.88 5.88
C LEU A 7 3.69 5.27 6.27
N SER A 8 4.13 6.01 5.27
CA SER A 8 4.34 7.44 5.37
C SER A 8 3.82 8.06 4.09
N VAL A 9 3.13 9.20 4.21
CA VAL A 9 2.57 9.91 3.07
C VAL A 9 3.24 11.27 2.96
N ASP A 10 3.69 11.58 1.76
CA ASP A 10 4.24 12.88 1.38
C ASP A 10 3.35 13.48 0.28
N ALA A 11 2.49 14.40 0.69
CA ALA A 11 1.51 15.06 -0.17
C ALA A 11 1.93 16.51 -0.42
N ARG A 12 2.66 16.75 -1.51
CA ARG A 12 3.19 18.07 -1.90
C ARG A 12 3.32 18.19 -3.41
N HIS A 13 3.36 19.42 -3.92
CA HIS A 13 3.48 19.73 -5.35
C HIS A 13 2.43 19.00 -6.20
N ASP A 14 1.17 19.05 -5.77
CA ASP A 14 0.03 18.39 -6.41
C ASP A 14 0.17 16.87 -6.55
N LYS A 15 1.09 16.26 -5.79
CA LYS A 15 1.33 14.82 -5.77
C LYS A 15 1.11 14.22 -4.39
N VAL A 16 0.74 12.94 -4.38
CA VAL A 16 0.62 12.10 -3.19
C VAL A 16 1.54 10.90 -3.36
N TRP A 17 2.69 10.96 -2.69
CA TRP A 17 3.62 9.84 -2.61
C TRP A 17 3.40 9.05 -1.32
N ILE A 18 3.38 7.73 -1.45
CA ILE A 18 3.29 6.82 -0.32
C ILE A 18 4.58 6.04 -0.25
N THR A 19 5.23 6.09 0.90
CA THR A 19 6.33 5.20 1.24
C THR A 19 5.78 4.06 2.10
N PHE A 20 5.81 2.86 1.55
CA PHE A 20 5.49 1.61 2.26
C PHE A 20 6.78 0.97 2.74
N LYS A 21 6.82 0.64 4.04
CA LYS A 21 7.93 -0.10 4.65
C LYS A 21 7.40 -1.38 5.24
N ALA A 22 8.03 -2.50 4.91
CA ALA A 22 7.78 -3.79 5.51
C ALA A 22 9.06 -4.34 6.15
N GLU A 23 8.96 -4.81 7.38
CA GLU A 23 10.07 -5.38 8.16
C GLU A 23 9.71 -6.79 8.60
N ASN A 24 10.44 -7.77 8.10
CA ASN A 24 10.36 -9.14 8.58
C ASN A 24 11.31 -9.29 9.77
N ARG A 25 10.74 -9.29 10.98
CA ARG A 25 11.46 -9.48 12.25
C ARG A 25 11.40 -10.92 12.73
N GLY A 26 10.98 -11.84 11.87
CA GLY A 26 10.91 -13.26 12.16
C GLY A 26 12.10 -14.02 11.59
N GLU A 27 12.21 -15.29 12.00
CA GLU A 27 13.24 -16.23 11.52
C GLU A 27 12.90 -16.89 10.17
N ARG A 28 11.68 -16.66 9.67
CA ARG A 28 11.19 -17.27 8.41
C ARG A 28 11.00 -16.19 7.36
N ARG A 29 11.36 -16.49 6.12
CA ARG A 29 11.03 -15.66 4.96
C ARG A 29 9.51 -15.49 4.86
N VAL A 30 9.07 -14.33 4.40
CA VAL A 30 7.67 -14.02 4.13
C VAL A 30 7.56 -13.49 2.71
N TRP A 31 6.36 -13.47 2.16
CA TRP A 31 6.15 -13.03 0.79
C TRP A 31 5.12 -11.91 0.73
N LEU A 32 5.49 -10.83 0.04
CA LEU A 32 4.66 -9.66 -0.17
C LEU A 32 4.14 -9.62 -1.62
N PRO A 33 2.95 -9.05 -1.87
CA PRO A 33 2.49 -8.81 -3.23
C PRO A 33 3.49 -7.91 -3.97
N ARG A 34 3.88 -8.29 -5.20
CA ARG A 34 4.84 -7.53 -6.00
C ARG A 34 4.46 -6.06 -6.21
N ALA A 35 3.16 -5.77 -6.20
CA ALA A 35 2.60 -4.42 -6.24
C ALA A 35 3.25 -3.46 -5.22
N LEU A 36 3.77 -3.98 -4.09
CA LEU A 36 4.39 -3.19 -3.03
C LEU A 36 5.92 -3.09 -3.13
N THR A 37 6.53 -3.66 -4.17
CA THR A 37 7.98 -3.91 -4.18
C THR A 37 8.74 -3.25 -5.32
N ASP A 38 8.32 -3.49 -6.56
CA ASP A 38 9.05 -3.03 -7.76
C ASP A 38 8.15 -2.30 -8.76
N ASP A 39 6.82 -2.31 -8.56
CA ASP A 39 5.90 -1.71 -9.51
C ASP A 39 5.76 -0.20 -9.22
N PRO A 40 6.12 0.70 -10.15
CA PRO A 40 5.87 2.13 -10.00
C PRO A 40 4.37 2.46 -9.95
N ARG A 41 3.49 1.53 -10.36
CA ARG A 41 2.04 1.63 -10.20
C ARG A 41 1.47 0.29 -9.76
N PRO A 42 1.29 0.04 -8.44
CA PRO A 42 0.64 -1.16 -7.95
C PRO A 42 -0.67 -1.39 -8.73
N GLY A 43 -0.75 -2.51 -9.46
CA GLY A 43 -1.99 -2.89 -10.11
C GLY A 43 -3.09 -3.10 -9.06
N GLY A 44 -4.17 -2.33 -9.16
CA GLY A 44 -5.36 -2.46 -8.32
C GLY A 44 -5.37 -1.65 -7.02
N ARG A 45 -6.49 -1.72 -6.31
CA ARG A 45 -6.74 -0.98 -5.06
C ARG A 45 -6.07 -1.67 -3.87
N VAL A 46 -4.81 -1.31 -3.58
CA VAL A 46 -4.05 -1.82 -2.42
C VAL A 46 -4.12 -0.90 -1.19
N PHE A 47 -4.54 0.35 -1.36
CA PHE A 47 -4.74 1.31 -0.28
C PHE A 47 -6.22 1.59 -0.06
N ASP A 48 -6.62 1.68 1.20
CA ASP A 48 -7.93 2.19 1.59
C ASP A 48 -7.75 3.67 1.95
N VAL A 49 -8.26 4.55 1.08
CA VAL A 49 -8.15 6.00 1.23
C VAL A 49 -9.53 6.57 1.51
N ARG A 50 -9.65 7.39 2.56
CA ARG A 50 -10.91 7.95 3.06
C ARG A 50 -10.75 9.44 3.31
N VAL A 51 -11.84 10.19 3.15
CA VAL A 51 -11.87 11.60 3.58
C VAL A 51 -11.98 11.66 5.10
N HIS A 52 -11.27 12.58 5.75
CA HIS A 52 -11.36 12.79 7.20
C HIS A 52 -12.08 14.12 7.52
N PRO A 53 -12.91 14.19 8.57
CA PRO A 53 -13.25 13.13 9.54
C PRO A 53 -14.37 12.18 9.08
N GLY A 54 -14.22 10.88 9.37
CA GLY A 54 -15.27 9.85 9.24
C GLY A 54 -15.86 9.68 7.83
N GLY A 55 -15.20 10.23 6.82
CA GLY A 55 -15.74 10.37 5.48
C GLY A 55 -15.72 9.08 4.68
N ALA A 56 -16.41 9.13 3.54
CA ALA A 56 -16.49 8.02 2.61
C ALA A 56 -15.11 7.64 2.02
N PRO A 57 -14.91 6.37 1.67
CA PRO A 57 -13.76 5.97 0.87
C PRO A 57 -13.77 6.70 -0.48
N ILE A 58 -12.62 7.20 -0.91
CA ILE A 58 -12.47 7.79 -2.24
C ILE A 58 -12.33 6.69 -3.28
N ALA A 59 -12.88 6.92 -4.47
CA ALA A 59 -12.86 5.93 -5.54
C ALA A 59 -11.44 5.72 -6.06
N TYR A 60 -11.06 4.46 -6.26
CA TYR A 60 -9.89 4.11 -7.06
C TYR A 60 -10.25 4.27 -8.54
N VAL A 61 -9.51 5.12 -9.23
CA VAL A 61 -9.67 5.44 -10.66
C VAL A 61 -8.45 5.03 -11.49
N GLY A 62 -7.43 4.47 -10.83
CA GLY A 62 -6.25 3.92 -11.49
C GLY A 62 -6.60 2.81 -12.48
N ALA A 63 -5.69 2.56 -13.42
CA ALA A 63 -5.88 1.46 -14.36
C ALA A 63 -5.95 0.14 -13.58
N ASN A 64 -7.05 -0.61 -13.76
CA ASN A 64 -7.12 -2.02 -13.37
C ASN A 64 -6.19 -2.81 -14.29
N ALA A 65 -4.89 -2.68 -14.09
CA ALA A 65 -3.91 -3.48 -14.78
C ALA A 65 -4.02 -4.90 -14.22
N ALA A 66 -4.87 -5.71 -14.85
CA ALA A 66 -4.73 -7.16 -14.82
C ALA A 66 -3.40 -7.50 -15.52
N ARG A 67 -2.28 -7.33 -14.82
CA ARG A 67 -0.94 -7.57 -15.37
C ARG A 67 -0.26 -8.69 -14.60
N GLY A 68 -0.37 -9.89 -15.18
CA GLY A 68 0.69 -10.89 -15.22
C GLY A 68 1.11 -11.51 -13.89
N GLY A 69 0.33 -12.50 -13.43
CA GLY A 69 0.67 -13.39 -12.32
C GLY A 69 0.61 -12.71 -10.95
N ALA A 70 -0.04 -13.35 -9.99
CA ALA A 70 0.10 -13.01 -8.57
C ALA A 70 1.56 -13.25 -8.16
N GLY A 71 2.43 -12.29 -8.46
CA GLY A 71 3.84 -12.34 -8.19
C GLY A 71 4.08 -12.04 -6.72
N TRP A 72 4.78 -12.94 -6.06
CA TRP A 72 5.18 -12.80 -4.68
C TRP A 72 6.64 -12.37 -4.62
N PHE A 73 6.92 -11.29 -3.90
CA PHE A 73 8.26 -10.85 -3.55
C PHE A 73 8.67 -11.52 -2.25
N GLU A 74 9.81 -12.21 -2.24
CA GLU A 74 10.36 -12.79 -1.03
C GLU A 74 11.05 -11.72 -0.18
N LEU A 75 10.60 -11.58 1.07
CA LEU A 75 11.24 -10.78 2.11
C LEU A 75 11.96 -11.72 3.10
N PRO A 76 13.31 -11.77 3.07
CA PRO A 76 14.10 -12.62 3.95
C PRO A 76 13.88 -12.36 5.45
N PRO A 77 14.24 -13.32 6.33
CA PRO A 77 14.33 -13.08 7.77
C PRO A 77 15.20 -11.86 8.09
N HIS A 78 14.85 -11.13 9.15
CA HIS A 78 15.59 -9.96 9.66
C HIS A 78 15.89 -8.88 8.61
N SER A 79 15.02 -8.73 7.61
CA SER A 79 15.20 -7.79 6.51
C SER A 79 14.04 -6.80 6.42
N ALA A 80 14.29 -5.69 5.73
CA ALA A 80 13.30 -4.65 5.48
C ALA A 80 13.25 -4.32 3.99
N HIS A 81 12.04 -4.07 3.49
CA HIS A 81 11.79 -3.53 2.15
C HIS A 81 11.08 -2.19 2.26
N THR A 82 11.52 -1.23 1.45
CA THR A 82 10.90 0.09 1.37
C THR A 82 10.62 0.41 -0.09
N HIS A 83 9.39 0.81 -0.40
CA HIS A 83 8.98 1.21 -1.73
C HIS A 83 8.17 2.50 -1.69
N THR A 84 8.41 3.39 -2.64
CA THR A 84 7.66 4.65 -2.77
C THR A 84 6.87 4.66 -4.07
N VAL A 85 5.58 4.94 -3.97
CA VAL A 85 4.63 4.97 -5.10
C VAL A 85 3.91 6.31 -5.17
N ASP A 86 3.71 6.82 -6.38
CA ASP A 86 2.86 7.98 -6.68
C ASP A 86 1.43 7.50 -6.95
N ILE A 87 0.50 7.81 -6.05
CA ILE A 87 -0.92 7.41 -6.18
C ILE A 87 -1.82 8.55 -6.66
N THR A 88 -1.25 9.68 -7.05
CA THR A 88 -2.00 10.91 -7.37
C THR A 88 -3.08 10.67 -8.40
N SER A 89 -2.76 9.88 -9.43
CA SER A 89 -3.69 9.56 -10.53
C SER A 89 -4.52 8.30 -10.29
N ASP A 90 -4.28 7.58 -9.19
CA ASP A 90 -4.92 6.30 -8.91
C ASP A 90 -6.19 6.47 -8.06
N TYR A 91 -6.36 7.60 -7.40
CA TYR A 91 -7.53 7.89 -6.56
C TYR A 91 -8.18 9.22 -6.93
N ALA A 92 -9.51 9.25 -6.87
CA ALA A 92 -10.32 10.44 -7.11
C ALA A 92 -10.28 11.40 -5.91
N PHE A 93 -9.13 12.04 -5.69
CA PHE A 93 -9.00 13.12 -4.71
C PHE A 93 -9.98 14.25 -5.04
N ARG A 94 -10.61 14.81 -4.01
CA ARG A 94 -11.57 15.91 -4.16
C ARG A 94 -10.83 17.22 -4.42
N PRO A 95 -11.31 18.07 -5.33
CA PRO A 95 -10.72 19.38 -5.60
C PRO A 95 -10.75 20.26 -4.35
N GLY A 96 -9.72 21.09 -4.19
CA GLY A 96 -9.51 21.92 -3.01
C GLY A 96 -8.77 21.21 -1.89
N ASP A 97 -8.82 21.82 -0.71
CA ASP A 97 -8.05 21.40 0.46
C ASP A 97 -8.82 20.43 1.35
N HIS A 98 -8.34 19.18 1.42
CA HIS A 98 -8.96 18.13 2.21
C HIS A 98 -7.92 17.33 3.00
N THR A 99 -8.35 16.86 4.16
CA THR A 99 -7.60 15.87 4.95
C THR A 99 -8.09 14.48 4.60
N TYR A 100 -7.15 13.56 4.37
CA TYR A 100 -7.41 12.17 4.05
C TYR A 100 -6.78 11.27 5.09
N GLU A 101 -7.37 10.10 5.25
CA GLU A 101 -6.84 8.97 6.00
C GLU A 101 -6.49 7.86 5.00
N LEU A 102 -5.28 7.31 5.13
CA LEU A 102 -4.79 6.25 4.27
C LEU A 102 -4.21 5.11 5.10
N ARG A 103 -4.61 3.90 4.74
CA ARG A 103 -4.01 2.67 5.29
C ARG A 103 -3.79 1.66 4.18
N TYR A 104 -2.80 0.80 4.38
CA TYR A 104 -2.64 -0.38 3.57
C TYR A 104 -3.54 -1.46 4.15
N ALA A 105 -4.30 -2.13 3.28
CA ALA A 105 -5.17 -3.23 3.63
C ALA A 105 -5.03 -4.31 2.57
N GLY A 106 -4.09 -5.23 2.78
CA GLY A 106 -3.81 -6.30 1.83
C GLY A 106 -3.40 -7.60 2.51
N LEU A 107 -2.63 -8.39 1.78
CA LEU A 107 -2.32 -9.76 2.13
C LEU A 107 -0.80 -9.98 2.11
N ALA A 108 -0.32 -10.86 2.97
CA ALA A 108 1.04 -11.40 2.94
C ALA A 108 0.98 -12.93 3.01
N LEU A 109 2.00 -13.60 2.48
CA LEU A 109 2.15 -15.04 2.55
C LEU A 109 3.25 -15.44 3.52
N ALA A 110 2.97 -16.44 4.34
CA ALA A 110 3.97 -17.06 5.22
C ALA A 110 4.64 -18.29 4.59
N ASP A 111 4.08 -18.82 3.50
CA ASP A 111 4.59 -19.96 2.75
C ASP A 111 4.12 -19.90 1.28
N ILE A 112 5.06 -19.82 0.34
CA ILE A 112 4.76 -19.76 -1.10
C ILE A 112 4.20 -21.08 -1.65
N HIS A 113 4.42 -22.21 -0.96
CA HIS A 113 3.85 -23.51 -1.35
C HIS A 113 2.37 -23.64 -0.99
N HIS A 114 1.85 -22.74 -0.15
CA HIS A 114 0.45 -22.68 0.24
C HIS A 114 -0.11 -21.28 -0.08
N PRO A 115 -0.25 -20.91 -1.37
CA PRO A 115 -0.64 -19.56 -1.79
C PRO A 115 -2.05 -19.14 -1.35
N ASP A 116 -2.89 -20.09 -0.96
CA ASP A 116 -4.23 -19.82 -0.40
C ASP A 116 -4.18 -19.46 1.10
N ALA A 117 -3.07 -19.73 1.78
CA ALA A 117 -2.88 -19.44 3.21
C ALA A 117 -2.37 -18.01 3.44
N THR A 118 -3.02 -17.02 2.82
CA THR A 118 -2.69 -15.60 3.02
C THR A 118 -3.09 -15.12 4.40
N THR A 119 -2.24 -14.29 5.01
CA THR A 119 -2.52 -13.57 6.24
C THR A 119 -2.80 -12.11 5.92
N ALA A 120 -3.86 -11.56 6.52
CA ALA A 120 -4.16 -10.14 6.38
C ALA A 120 -3.02 -9.30 6.96
N LEU A 121 -2.57 -8.31 6.19
CA LEU A 121 -1.59 -7.32 6.60
C LEU A 121 -2.23 -5.94 6.49
N ALA A 122 -2.29 -5.24 7.61
CA ALA A 122 -2.80 -3.89 7.69
C ALA A 122 -1.78 -3.00 8.41
N THR A 123 -1.72 -1.74 8.01
CA THR A 123 -0.93 -0.72 8.69
C THR A 123 -1.82 0.16 9.53
N ASP A 124 -1.22 0.87 10.48
CA ASP A 124 -1.91 1.99 11.12
C ASP A 124 -2.32 3.03 10.07
N PRO A 125 -3.46 3.72 10.26
CA PRO A 125 -3.89 4.79 9.38
C PRO A 125 -2.95 5.99 9.50
N VAL A 126 -2.60 6.58 8.36
CA VAL A 126 -1.81 7.80 8.25
C VAL A 126 -2.72 8.91 7.74
N MET A 127 -2.75 10.02 8.47
CA MET A 127 -3.45 11.22 8.04
C MET A 127 -2.52 12.11 7.22
N PHE A 128 -3.04 12.68 6.14
CA PHE A 128 -2.33 13.67 5.34
C PHE A 128 -3.30 14.70 4.78
N ARG A 129 -2.79 15.90 4.54
CA ARG A 129 -3.52 16.98 3.87
C ARG A 129 -3.09 17.01 2.42
N TYR A 130 -4.04 17.12 1.50
CA TYR A 130 -3.76 17.24 0.07
C TYR A 130 -4.68 18.29 -0.55
N VAL A 131 -4.06 19.17 -1.32
CA VAL A 131 -4.75 20.19 -2.10
C VAL A 131 -4.76 19.71 -3.54
N ALA A 132 -5.91 19.27 -4.02
CA ALA A 132 -6.07 18.88 -5.41
C ALA A 132 -6.47 20.10 -6.25
N PRO A 133 -5.97 20.22 -7.49
CA PRO A 133 -6.32 21.31 -8.40
C PRO A 133 -7.79 21.30 -8.82
#